data_AF-A0AAP5BHN6-F1
#
_entry.id   AF-A0AAP5BHN6-F1
#
_cell.length_a   1.000
_cell.length_b   1.000
_cell.length_c   1.000
_cell.angle_alpha   90.00
_cell.angle_beta   90.00
_cell.angle_gamma   90.00
#
_symmetry.space_group_name_H-M   'P 1'
#
loop_
_entity.id
_entity.type
_entity.pdbx_description
1 polymer ?
#
loop_
_entity_poly.entity_id
_entity_poly.type
_entity_poly.pdbx_seq_one_letter_code
_entity_poly.pdbx_strand_id
1 'polypeptide(L)'
;MRLSTIGCCCLLSLLAGCAIEGVGWQGHVDAYNNAAADGREYASLHRETKDATWYAGWCSAIRPHFARMGDVRDRVDHYCAAMQAQPESAEAIRMDLVATLNAGTSSATTSRDSAYSAFGASTQLQQAKQVHCTTTQFGDTTSTDCR
;
A
#
# COMPACT_ATOMS: atom_id res chain seq x y z
N MET A 1 34.29 -28.82 20.87
CA MET A 1 32.84 -28.57 20.73
C MET A 1 32.66 -27.18 20.12
N ARG A 2 32.23 -27.10 18.85
CA ARG A 2 31.94 -25.82 18.18
C ARG A 2 30.42 -25.74 18.02
N LEU A 3 29.81 -24.72 18.63
CA LEU A 3 28.42 -24.33 18.39
C LEU A 3 28.34 -23.74 16.97
N SER A 4 27.67 -24.44 16.05
CA SER A 4 27.24 -23.87 14.77
C SER A 4 25.87 -23.23 14.98
N THR A 5 25.88 -21.93 15.26
CA THR A 5 24.69 -21.07 15.23
C THR A 5 24.38 -20.75 13.77
N ILE A 6 23.70 -21.65 13.07
CA ILE A 6 23.28 -21.45 11.67
C ILE A 6 21.84 -20.99 11.65
N GLY A 7 21.62 -19.76 11.15
CA GLY A 7 20.50 -19.50 10.25
C GLY A 7 19.25 -18.85 10.84
N CYS A 8 19.37 -17.84 11.70
CA CYS A 8 18.27 -16.93 12.04
C CYS A 8 18.34 -15.58 11.30
N CYS A 9 19.01 -15.51 10.14
CA CYS A 9 19.22 -14.24 9.41
C CYS A 9 18.44 -14.10 8.09
N CYS A 10 17.75 -15.13 7.59
CA CYS A 10 17.10 -15.07 6.27
C CYS A 10 15.58 -14.81 6.30
N LEU A 11 14.95 -14.75 7.48
CA LEU A 11 13.50 -14.55 7.59
C LEU A 11 13.07 -13.09 7.86
N LEU A 12 14.01 -12.19 8.15
CA LEU A 12 13.72 -10.80 8.51
C LEU A 12 13.74 -9.82 7.32
N SER A 13 14.36 -10.19 6.21
CA SER A 13 14.52 -9.27 5.06
C SER A 13 13.27 -9.12 4.18
N LEU A 14 12.25 -9.97 4.36
CA LEU A 14 10.99 -9.92 3.61
C LEU A 14 9.88 -9.13 4.34
N LEU A 15 10.14 -8.66 5.56
CA LEU A 15 9.18 -7.87 6.36
C LEU A 15 9.42 -6.36 6.28
N ALA A 16 10.35 -5.91 5.43
CA ALA A 16 10.62 -4.48 5.24
C ALA A 16 9.56 -3.76 4.38
N GLY A 17 8.52 -4.47 3.93
CA GLY A 17 7.27 -3.86 3.51
C GLY A 17 6.36 -3.74 4.71
N CYS A 18 6.72 -2.87 5.65
CA CYS A 18 5.89 -2.49 6.78
C CYS A 18 4.45 -2.22 6.31
N ALA A 19 3.56 -3.20 6.44
CA ALA A 19 2.13 -2.95 6.55
C ALA A 19 1.88 -2.33 7.93
N ILE A 20 2.49 -1.17 8.18
CA ILE A 20 2.15 -0.32 9.30
C ILE A 20 0.91 0.40 8.81
N GLU A 21 -0.24 -0.01 9.34
CA GLU A 21 -1.62 0.41 9.02
C GLU A 21 -2.39 -0.77 8.43
N GLY A 22 -3.33 -1.31 9.20
CA GLY A 22 -4.09 -2.54 8.92
C GLY A 22 -5.05 -2.50 7.73
N VAL A 23 -4.70 -1.77 6.67
CA VAL A 23 -5.42 -1.63 5.39
C VAL A 23 -4.87 -2.56 4.30
N GLY A 24 -3.61 -3.02 4.42
CA GLY A 24 -2.99 -3.91 3.43
C GLY A 24 -2.79 -3.24 2.05
N TRP A 25 -2.04 -3.88 1.16
CA TRP A 25 -1.62 -3.24 -0.11
C TRP A 25 -2.78 -2.80 -1.00
N GLN A 26 -3.81 -3.65 -1.15
CA GLN A 26 -4.99 -3.30 -1.94
C GLN A 26 -5.82 -2.19 -1.25
N GLY A 27 -5.93 -2.20 0.08
CA GLY A 27 -6.66 -1.16 0.82
C GLY A 27 -6.04 0.23 0.68
N HIS A 28 -4.70 0.33 0.57
CA HIS A 28 -4.06 1.61 0.23
C HIS A 28 -4.46 2.09 -1.17
N VAL A 29 -4.43 1.21 -2.19
CA VAL A 29 -4.83 1.57 -3.56
C VAL A 29 -6.30 2.00 -3.60
N ASP A 30 -7.18 1.25 -2.94
CA ASP A 30 -8.60 1.56 -2.88
C ASP A 30 -8.87 2.90 -2.18
N ALA A 31 -8.19 3.19 -1.08
CA ALA A 31 -8.31 4.48 -0.39
C ALA A 31 -7.99 5.66 -1.30
N TYR A 32 -6.88 5.61 -2.04
CA TYR A 32 -6.53 6.67 -2.99
C TYR A 32 -7.54 6.79 -4.14
N ASN A 33 -7.97 5.67 -4.72
CA ASN A 33 -8.92 5.66 -5.83
C ASN A 33 -10.29 6.20 -5.43
N ASN A 34 -10.78 5.79 -4.25
CA ASN A 34 -12.07 6.22 -3.72
C ASN A 34 -12.03 7.70 -3.32
N ALA A 35 -10.95 8.18 -2.68
CA ALA A 35 -10.77 9.60 -2.41
C ALA A 35 -10.78 10.44 -3.69
N ALA A 36 -10.13 9.95 -4.75
CA ALA A 36 -10.14 10.64 -6.04
C ALA A 36 -11.53 10.61 -6.70
N ALA A 37 -12.29 9.52 -6.57
CA ALA A 37 -13.65 9.41 -7.07
C ALA A 37 -14.59 10.39 -6.33
N ASP A 38 -14.63 10.33 -5.01
CA ASP A 38 -15.52 11.16 -4.18
C ASP A 38 -15.15 12.65 -4.29
N GLY A 39 -13.86 12.98 -4.37
CA GLY A 39 -13.41 14.34 -4.60
C GLY A 39 -13.85 14.90 -5.96
N ARG A 40 -13.88 14.06 -7.01
CA ARG A 40 -14.42 14.45 -8.34
C ARG A 40 -15.95 14.54 -8.31
N GLU A 41 -16.62 13.60 -7.66
CA GLU A 41 -18.07 13.61 -7.51
C GLU A 41 -18.52 14.88 -6.78
N TYR A 42 -17.91 15.20 -5.63
CA TYR A 42 -18.17 16.43 -4.88
C TYR A 42 -18.05 17.67 -5.77
N ALA A 43 -16.94 17.80 -6.51
CA ALA A 43 -16.72 18.93 -7.41
C ALA A 43 -17.73 18.98 -8.57
N SER A 44 -18.24 17.83 -9.02
CA SER A 44 -19.24 17.75 -10.09
C SER A 44 -20.64 18.14 -9.62
N LEU A 45 -20.97 17.87 -8.36
CA LEU A 45 -22.25 18.16 -7.72
C LEU A 45 -22.31 19.62 -7.20
N HIS A 46 -21.18 20.14 -6.72
CA HIS A 46 -21.05 21.51 -6.20
C HIS A 46 -20.29 22.37 -7.20
N ARG A 47 -20.95 22.75 -8.30
CA ARG A 47 -20.35 23.56 -9.39
C ARG A 47 -20.33 25.06 -9.11
N GLU A 48 -20.79 25.45 -7.94
CA GLU A 48 -20.87 26.83 -7.47
C GLU A 48 -19.48 27.43 -7.22
N THR A 49 -19.47 28.68 -6.76
CA THR A 49 -18.23 29.38 -6.43
C THR A 49 -17.45 28.58 -5.40
N LYS A 50 -16.17 28.32 -5.70
CA LYS A 50 -15.25 27.65 -4.77
C LYS A 50 -14.84 28.58 -3.64
N ASP A 51 -15.69 28.68 -2.64
CA ASP A 51 -15.44 29.41 -1.39
C ASP A 51 -14.92 28.48 -0.28
N ALA A 52 -14.72 29.03 0.93
CA ALA A 52 -14.24 28.26 2.08
C ALA A 52 -15.15 27.05 2.41
N THR A 53 -16.47 27.20 2.24
CA THR A 53 -17.47 26.15 2.45
C THR A 53 -17.28 25.02 1.44
N TRP A 54 -17.06 25.38 0.17
CA TRP A 54 -16.79 24.42 -0.89
C TRP A 54 -15.54 23.59 -0.59
N TYR A 55 -14.43 24.22 -0.16
CA TYR A 55 -13.21 23.48 0.19
C TYR A 55 -13.41 22.61 1.44
N ALA A 56 -14.18 23.06 2.42
CA ALA A 56 -14.51 22.26 3.61
C ALA A 56 -15.31 21.01 3.23
N GLY A 57 -16.29 21.14 2.33
CA GLY A 57 -17.07 20.01 1.85
C GLY A 57 -16.24 19.06 0.98
N TRP A 58 -15.40 19.57 0.09
CA TRP A 58 -14.48 18.74 -0.69
C TRP A 58 -13.51 17.95 0.20
N CYS A 59 -12.94 18.59 1.22
CA CYS A 59 -12.13 17.93 2.24
C CYS A 59 -12.90 16.86 3.00
N SER A 60 -14.17 17.11 3.34
CA SER A 60 -15.03 16.15 4.03
C SER A 60 -15.34 14.92 3.17
N ALA A 61 -15.38 15.07 1.84
CA ALA A 61 -15.56 13.95 0.92
C ALA A 61 -14.33 13.03 0.86
N ILE A 62 -13.12 13.58 0.93
CA ILE A 62 -11.89 12.78 0.74
C ILE A 62 -11.28 12.22 2.03
N ARG A 63 -11.39 12.92 3.16
CA ARG A 63 -10.75 12.55 4.44
C ARG A 63 -11.10 11.13 4.94
N PRO A 64 -12.36 10.66 4.87
CA PRO A 64 -12.73 9.36 5.43
C PRO A 64 -11.93 8.18 4.86
N HIS A 65 -11.49 8.26 3.60
CA HIS A 65 -10.73 7.20 2.93
C HIS A 65 -9.37 6.94 3.57
N PHE A 66 -8.79 7.95 4.23
CA PHE A 66 -7.48 7.87 4.85
C PHE A 66 -7.55 7.64 6.36
N ALA A 67 -8.73 7.41 6.97
CA ALA A 67 -8.88 7.34 8.42
C ALA A 67 -7.98 6.29 9.10
N ARG A 68 -7.65 5.21 8.39
CA ARG A 68 -6.76 4.13 8.85
C ARG A 68 -5.32 4.29 8.39
N MET A 69 -5.02 5.35 7.64
CA MET A 69 -3.70 5.65 7.11
C MET A 69 -3.12 6.88 7.80
N GLY A 70 -2.55 6.70 9.00
CA GLY A 70 -2.14 7.78 9.91
C GLY A 70 -1.32 8.88 9.23
N ASP A 71 -0.24 8.52 8.55
CA ASP A 71 0.64 9.52 7.91
C ASP A 71 -0.07 10.28 6.78
N VAL A 72 -0.94 9.59 6.03
CA VAL A 72 -1.68 10.19 4.91
C VAL A 72 -2.84 11.04 5.43
N ARG A 73 -3.54 10.57 6.47
CA ARG A 73 -4.59 11.33 7.16
C ARG A 73 -4.03 12.64 7.69
N ASP A 74 -2.93 12.60 8.43
CA ASP A 74 -2.36 13.79 9.04
C ASP A 74 -1.90 14.80 7.96
N ARG A 75 -1.40 14.30 6.83
CA ARG A 75 -1.09 15.13 5.66
C ARG A 75 -2.34 15.77 5.06
N VAL A 76 -3.38 14.98 4.76
CA VAL A 76 -4.64 15.50 4.21
C VAL A 76 -5.24 16.54 5.15
N ASP A 77 -5.23 16.28 6.46
CA ASP A 77 -5.73 17.18 7.49
C ASP A 77 -4.95 18.51 7.50
N HIS A 78 -3.62 18.46 7.33
CA HIS A 78 -2.78 19.65 7.22
C HIS A 78 -3.13 20.50 6.00
N TYR A 79 -3.28 19.89 4.81
CA TYR A 79 -3.71 20.60 3.61
C TYR A 79 -5.11 21.19 3.75
N CYS A 80 -6.05 20.43 4.33
CA CYS A 80 -7.40 20.90 4.56
C CYS A 80 -7.46 22.07 5.54
N ALA A 81 -6.67 22.04 6.62
CA ALA A 81 -6.51 23.17 7.52
C ALA A 81 -5.90 24.39 6.81
N ALA A 82 -4.89 24.19 5.96
CA ALA A 82 -4.25 25.25 5.19
C ALA A 82 -5.22 25.94 4.21
N MET A 83 -6.09 25.19 3.53
CA MET A 83 -7.13 25.75 2.66
C MET A 83 -8.12 26.65 3.42
N GLN A 84 -8.42 26.33 4.68
CA GLN A 84 -9.30 27.14 5.52
C GLN A 84 -8.59 28.39 6.06
N ALA A 85 -7.29 28.28 6.37
CA ALA A 85 -6.50 29.39 6.87
C ALA A 85 -6.11 30.40 5.78
N GLN A 86 -6.01 29.97 4.52
CA GLN A 86 -5.54 30.76 3.38
C GLN A 86 -6.52 30.68 2.22
N PRO A 87 -7.72 31.30 2.32
CA PRO A 87 -8.77 31.18 1.33
C PRO A 87 -8.35 31.68 -0.06
N GLU A 88 -7.51 32.72 -0.15
CA GLU A 88 -6.97 33.21 -1.42
C GLU A 88 -6.04 32.21 -2.13
N SER A 89 -5.44 31.29 -1.37
CA SER A 89 -4.52 30.26 -1.89
C SER A 89 -5.15 28.86 -1.91
N ALA A 90 -6.41 28.72 -1.50
CA ALA A 90 -7.05 27.43 -1.29
C ALA A 90 -7.08 26.55 -2.54
N GLU A 91 -7.31 27.11 -3.73
CA GLU A 91 -7.26 26.32 -4.98
C GLU A 91 -5.85 25.80 -5.27
N ALA A 92 -4.82 26.60 -5.05
CA ALA A 92 -3.43 26.18 -5.26
C ALA A 92 -3.04 25.07 -4.27
N ILE A 93 -3.41 25.24 -2.99
CA ILE A 93 -3.21 24.24 -1.94
C ILE A 93 -3.95 22.94 -2.26
N ARG A 94 -5.20 23.02 -2.76
CA ARG A 94 -5.99 21.86 -3.20
C ARG A 94 -5.30 21.14 -4.36
N MET A 95 -4.80 21.87 -5.35
CA MET A 95 -4.10 21.29 -6.50
C MET A 95 -2.81 20.58 -6.09
N ASP A 96 -2.06 21.15 -5.13
CA ASP A 96 -0.87 20.51 -4.57
C ASP A 96 -1.20 19.24 -3.78
N LEU A 97 -2.30 19.25 -3.00
CA LEU A 97 -2.81 18.04 -2.36
C LEU A 97 -3.19 16.98 -3.40
N VAL A 98 -3.91 17.34 -4.46
CA VAL A 98 -4.29 16.40 -5.54
C VAL A 98 -3.05 15.78 -6.19
N ALA A 99 -2.00 16.58 -6.46
CA ALA A 99 -0.74 16.07 -6.98
C ALA A 99 -0.07 15.08 -6.01
N THR A 100 -0.04 15.42 -4.72
CA THR A 100 0.48 14.54 -3.67
C THR A 100 -0.28 13.22 -3.59
N LEU A 101 -1.62 13.26 -3.64
CA LEU A 101 -2.45 12.05 -3.62
C LEU A 101 -2.25 11.19 -4.86
N ASN A 102 -2.09 11.78 -6.06
CA ASN A 102 -1.79 11.04 -7.28
C ASN A 102 -0.43 10.33 -7.23
N ALA A 103 0.59 10.98 -6.64
CA ALA A 103 1.87 10.34 -6.37
C ALA A 103 1.71 9.18 -5.37
N GLY A 104 0.88 9.36 -4.33
CA GLY A 104 0.49 8.32 -3.39
C GLY A 104 -0.15 7.11 -4.07
N THR A 105 -1.09 7.32 -5.00
CA THR A 105 -1.72 6.24 -5.80
C THR A 105 -0.68 5.42 -6.56
N SER A 106 0.26 6.10 -7.22
CA SER A 106 1.32 5.44 -8.00
C SER A 106 2.23 4.60 -7.11
N SER A 107 2.60 5.15 -5.95
CA SER A 107 3.39 4.46 -4.93
C SER A 107 2.68 3.22 -4.39
N ALA A 108 1.42 3.37 -3.96
CA ALA A 108 0.60 2.26 -3.43
C ALA A 108 0.43 1.13 -4.46
N THR A 109 0.18 1.48 -5.73
CA THR A 109 0.07 0.51 -6.83
C THR A 109 1.38 -0.25 -7.04
N THR A 110 2.49 0.48 -7.08
CA THR A 110 3.83 -0.12 -7.24
C THR A 110 4.18 -1.05 -6.07
N SER A 111 3.91 -0.62 -4.84
CA SER A 111 4.12 -1.44 -3.64
C SER A 111 3.28 -2.71 -3.65
N ARG A 112 2.00 -2.61 -4.03
CA ARG A 112 1.11 -3.76 -4.18
C ARG A 112 1.65 -4.75 -5.21
N ASP A 113 1.97 -4.28 -6.41
CA ASP A 113 2.41 -5.14 -7.51
C ASP A 113 3.74 -5.82 -7.17
N SER A 114 4.64 -5.10 -6.49
CA SER A 114 5.90 -5.65 -5.98
C SER A 114 5.65 -6.74 -4.93
N ALA A 115 4.71 -6.52 -4.00
CA ALA A 115 4.35 -7.50 -2.98
C ALA A 115 3.76 -8.77 -3.61
N TYR A 116 2.81 -8.64 -4.54
CA TYR A 116 2.22 -9.79 -5.22
C TYR A 116 3.24 -10.58 -6.04
N SER A 117 4.15 -9.89 -6.72
CA SER A 117 5.27 -10.53 -7.43
C SER A 117 6.16 -11.33 -6.47
N ALA A 118 6.55 -10.74 -5.34
CA ALA A 118 7.37 -11.41 -4.33
C ALA A 118 6.67 -12.63 -3.72
N PHE A 119 5.37 -12.53 -3.42
CA PHE A 119 4.58 -13.66 -2.92
C PHE A 119 4.48 -14.78 -3.96
N GLY A 120 4.23 -14.45 -5.23
CA GLY A 120 4.22 -15.42 -6.33
C GLY A 120 5.56 -16.15 -6.47
N ALA A 121 6.67 -15.41 -6.46
CA ALA A 121 8.02 -15.96 -6.50
C ALA A 121 8.34 -16.85 -5.29
N SER A 122 7.92 -16.44 -4.08
CA SER A 122 8.11 -17.24 -2.86
C SER A 122 7.33 -18.57 -2.89
N THR A 123 6.14 -18.57 -3.48
CA THR A 123 5.31 -19.77 -3.64
C THR A 123 5.94 -20.73 -4.64
N GLN A 124 6.50 -20.22 -5.75
CA GLN A 124 7.25 -21.02 -6.72
C GLN A 124 8.51 -21.64 -6.11
N LEU A 125 9.26 -20.89 -5.28
CA LEU A 125 10.43 -21.41 -4.57
C LEU A 125 10.05 -22.48 -3.53
N GLN A 126 8.92 -22.34 -2.85
CA GLN A 126 8.41 -23.38 -1.94
C GLN A 126 7.97 -24.65 -2.68
N GLN A 127 7.35 -24.51 -3.85
CA GLN A 127 6.99 -25.65 -4.71
C GLN A 127 8.22 -26.32 -5.33
N ALA A 128 9.25 -25.56 -5.71
CA ALA A 128 10.52 -26.10 -6.20
C ALA A 128 11.34 -26.79 -5.10
N LYS A 129 11.08 -26.47 -3.83
CA LYS A 129 11.67 -27.13 -2.66
C LYS A 129 10.87 -28.35 -2.21
N GLN A 130 10.29 -29.10 -3.15
CA GLN A 130 9.97 -30.50 -2.88
C GLN A 130 11.28 -31.25 -2.62
N VAL A 131 11.37 -31.94 -1.48
CA VAL A 131 12.57 -32.68 -1.11
C VAL A 131 12.57 -33.94 -1.97
N HIS A 132 13.42 -34.00 -2.99
CA HIS A 132 13.70 -35.26 -3.66
C HIS A 132 14.49 -36.16 -2.71
N CYS A 133 13.91 -37.28 -2.31
CA CYS A 133 14.65 -38.36 -1.65
C CYS A 133 15.10 -39.37 -2.69
N THR A 134 16.38 -39.69 -2.66
CA THR A 134 16.93 -40.83 -3.38
C THR A 134 17.12 -41.96 -2.38
N THR A 135 16.40 -43.07 -2.58
CA THR A 135 16.65 -44.31 -1.82
C THR A 135 17.34 -45.30 -2.73
N THR A 136 18.49 -45.83 -2.30
CA THR A 136 19.20 -46.90 -2.99
C THR A 136 19.03 -48.18 -2.18
N GLN A 137 18.33 -49.16 -2.76
CA GLN A 137 18.18 -50.48 -2.14
C GLN A 137 18.64 -51.55 -3.14
N PHE A 138 19.62 -52.37 -2.74
CA PHE A 138 20.16 -53.49 -3.54
C PHE A 138 20.56 -53.15 -4.99
N GLY A 139 21.14 -51.97 -5.21
CA GLY A 139 21.66 -51.56 -6.54
C GLY A 139 20.66 -50.83 -7.42
N ASP A 140 19.38 -50.83 -7.08
CA ASP A 140 18.36 -50.02 -7.75
C ASP A 140 18.19 -48.67 -7.07
N THR A 141 18.17 -47.60 -7.87
CA THR A 141 17.99 -46.23 -7.40
C THR A 141 16.57 -45.78 -7.71
N THR A 142 15.77 -45.52 -6.69
CA THR A 142 14.43 -44.91 -6.85
C THR A 142 14.48 -43.47 -6.33
N SER A 143 14.12 -42.53 -7.21
CA SER A 143 13.96 -41.12 -6.86
C SER A 143 12.48 -40.85 -6.64
N THR A 144 12.12 -40.29 -5.50
CA THR A 144 10.71 -39.98 -5.17
C THR A 144 10.63 -38.64 -4.44
N ASP A 145 9.55 -37.90 -4.70
CA ASP A 145 9.21 -36.70 -3.95
C ASP A 145 8.83 -37.06 -2.52
N CYS A 146 9.70 -36.71 -1.57
CA CYS A 146 9.41 -36.83 -0.15
C CYS A 146 8.54 -35.67 0.31
N ARG A 147 7.58 -36.02 1.17
CA ARG A 147 6.83 -35.07 1.99
C ARG A 147 7.41 -35.00 3.38
#